data_AF-A0A4R6U4W9-F1
#
_entry.id   AF-A0A4R6U4W9-F1
#
_cell.length_a   1.000
_cell.length_b   1.000
_cell.length_c   1.000
_cell.angle_alpha   90.00
_cell.angle_beta   90.00
_cell.angle_gamma   90.00
#
_symmetry.space_group_name_H-M   'P 1'
#
loop_
_entity.id
_entity.type
_entity.pdbx_description
1 polymer ?
#
loop_
_entity_poly.entity_id
_entity_poly.type
_entity_poly.pdbx_seq_one_letter_code
_entity_poly.pdbx_strand_id
1 'polypeptide(L)' 'MKQMSLQAPMYTGFELRTKRTRKRAFLEQMDRVVPWAELVALIEPYAPKAGPKGGRPAFAVEKLLRIHFLQQNL' A
#
# COMPACT_ATOMS: atom_id res chain seq x y z
N MET A 1 34.54 44.24 4.56
CA MET A 1 33.51 43.51 5.32
C MET A 1 33.26 42.18 4.61
N LYS A 2 33.49 41.05 5.29
CA LYS A 2 33.37 39.71 4.71
C LYS A 2 31.91 39.29 4.68
N GLN A 3 31.41 39.01 3.48
CA GLN A 3 30.13 38.36 3.25
C GLN A 3 30.14 36.99 3.96
N MET A 4 29.26 36.80 4.93
CA MET A 4 29.03 35.49 5.53
C MET A 4 28.11 34.71 4.60
N SER A 5 28.66 33.66 4.00
CA SER A 5 27.88 32.66 3.29
C SER A 5 26.97 31.96 4.29
N LEU A 6 25.65 32.04 4.07
CA LEU A 6 24.70 31.12 4.68
C LEU A 6 24.93 29.76 4.03
N GLN A 7 25.87 28.99 4.57
CA GLN A 7 25.93 27.56 4.36
C GLN A 7 24.73 26.99 5.10
N ALA A 8 23.60 26.89 4.38
CA ALA A 8 22.51 26.06 4.83
C ALA A 8 23.09 24.64 4.99
N PRO A 9 23.08 24.03 6.18
CA PRO A 9 23.27 22.61 6.27
C PRO A 9 22.17 21.99 5.42
N MET A 10 22.62 21.43 4.30
CA MET A 10 22.05 20.29 3.59
C MET A 10 20.95 19.62 4.45
N TYR A 11 19.72 19.60 3.92
CA TYR A 11 18.57 18.80 4.39
C TYR A 11 18.15 18.96 5.87
N THR A 12 17.65 20.13 6.26
CA THR A 12 16.80 20.27 7.46
C THR A 12 15.35 20.52 7.05
N GLY A 13 14.45 19.59 7.36
CA GLY A 13 13.04 19.95 7.54
C GLY A 13 11.96 19.03 6.99
N PHE A 14 12.30 17.96 6.27
CA PHE A 14 11.31 16.93 5.89
C PHE A 14 11.76 15.57 6.40
N GLU A 15 11.90 15.42 7.71
CA GLU A 15 11.64 14.10 8.27
C GLU A 15 10.17 13.79 7.98
N LEU A 16 9.93 13.05 6.90
CA LEU A 16 8.67 12.33 6.70
C LEU A 16 8.57 11.29 7.82
N ARG A 17 8.37 11.72 9.07
CA ARG A 17 7.92 10.86 10.14
C ARG A 17 6.57 10.37 9.70
N THR A 18 6.56 9.21 9.05
CA THR A 18 5.35 8.55 8.62
C THR A 18 4.68 8.07 9.89
N LYS A 19 3.90 8.94 10.52
CA LYS A 19 3.12 8.59 11.72
C LYS A 19 2.35 7.34 11.35
N ARG A 20 2.54 6.26 12.12
CA ARG A 20 1.88 4.99 11.86
C ARG A 20 0.37 5.25 11.88
N THR A 21 -0.26 5.17 10.72
CA THR A 21 -1.69 5.40 10.59
C THR A 21 -2.43 4.16 11.06
N ARG A 22 -3.67 4.33 11.54
CA ARG A 22 -4.53 3.20 11.96
C ARG A 22 -4.67 2.16 10.85
N LYS A 23 -4.81 2.62 9.59
CA LYS A 23 -4.85 1.78 8.38
C LYS A 23 -3.62 0.89 8.23
N ARG A 24 -2.42 1.44 8.48
CA ARG A 24 -1.16 0.67 8.40
C ARG A 24 -1.08 -0.38 9.50
N ALA A 25 -1.46 -0.03 10.72
CA ALA A 25 -1.49 -0.99 11.83
C ALA A 25 -2.48 -2.15 11.57
N PHE A 26 -3.63 -1.83 10.97
CA PHE A 26 -4.62 -2.83 10.57
C PHE A 26 -4.10 -3.78 9.49
N LEU A 27 -3.51 -3.27 8.41
CA LEU A 27 -2.89 -4.13 7.38
C LEU A 27 -1.82 -5.07 7.95
N GLU A 28 -0.97 -4.57 8.86
CA GLU A 28 0.06 -5.40 9.50
C GLU A 28 -0.54 -6.51 10.38
N GLN A 29 -1.69 -6.27 11.01
CA GLN A 29 -2.42 -7.30 11.75
C GLN A 29 -3.01 -8.33 10.77
N MET A 30 -3.64 -7.86 9.69
CA MET A 30 -4.18 -8.70 8.64
C MET A 30 -3.15 -9.66 8.04
N ASP A 31 -1.94 -9.15 7.73
CA ASP A 31 -0.86 -9.98 7.18
C ASP A 31 -0.42 -11.12 8.12
N ARG A 32 -0.77 -11.07 9.42
CA ARG A 32 -0.51 -12.14 10.39
C ARG A 32 -1.68 -13.11 10.56
N VAL A 33 -2.91 -12.61 10.47
CA VAL A 33 -4.12 -13.39 10.80
C VAL A 33 -4.81 -13.98 9.58
N VAL A 34 -4.60 -13.40 8.39
CA VAL A 34 -5.25 -13.85 7.16
C VAL A 34 -4.34 -14.81 6.39
N PRO A 35 -4.79 -16.04 6.07
CA PRO A 35 -4.07 -16.94 5.19
C PRO A 35 -4.20 -16.48 3.73
N TRP A 36 -3.41 -15.47 3.35
CA TRP A 36 -3.51 -14.79 2.06
C TRP A 36 -3.42 -15.72 0.86
N ALA A 37 -2.51 -16.70 0.89
CA ALA A 37 -2.32 -17.65 -0.22
C ALA A 37 -3.58 -18.49 -0.47
N GLU A 38 -4.17 -19.05 0.59
CA GLU A 38 -5.39 -19.86 0.51
C GLU A 38 -6.60 -19.02 0.09
N LEU A 39 -6.71 -17.81 0.65
CA LEU A 39 -7.80 -16.89 0.33
C LEU A 39 -7.74 -16.44 -1.14
N VAL A 40 -6.55 -16.14 -1.65
CA VAL A 40 -6.37 -15.79 -3.07
C VAL A 40 -6.69 -16.98 -3.95
N ALA A 41 -6.21 -18.18 -3.63
CA ALA A 41 -6.49 -19.39 -4.41
C ALA A 41 -7.99 -19.72 -4.47
N LEU A 42 -8.74 -19.45 -3.40
CA LEU A 42 -10.18 -19.64 -3.37
C LEU A 42 -10.93 -18.65 -4.27
N ILE A 43 -10.44 -17.41 -4.38
CA ILE A 43 -11.13 -16.31 -5.07
C ILE A 43 -10.69 -16.18 -6.52
N GLU A 44 -9.47 -16.57 -6.85
CA GLU A 44 -8.89 -16.50 -8.20
C GLU A 44 -9.80 -17.07 -9.31
N PRO A 45 -10.50 -18.22 -9.13
CA PRO A 45 -11.41 -18.75 -10.15
C PRO A 45 -12.59 -17.82 -10.48
N TYR A 46 -12.99 -16.97 -9.54
CA TYR A 46 -14.12 -16.05 -9.67
C TYR A 46 -13.68 -14.64 -10.08
N ALA A 47 -12.38 -14.35 -10.08
CA ALA A 47 -11.86 -13.04 -10.43
C ALA A 47 -11.87 -12.81 -11.95
N PRO A 48 -12.20 -11.59 -12.41
CA PRO A 48 -12.16 -11.26 -13.82
C PRO A 48 -10.73 -11.34 -14.35
N LYS A 49 -10.48 -12.29 -15.25
CA LYS A 49 -9.20 -12.42 -15.95
C LYS A 49 -9.07 -11.32 -17.01
N ALA A 50 -7.85 -10.84 -17.24
CA ALA A 50 -7.59 -9.93 -18.34
C ALA A 50 -8.00 -10.62 -19.66
N GLY A 51 -8.93 -10.00 -20.40
CA GLY A 51 -9.45 -10.58 -21.63
C GLY A 51 -8.42 -10.62 -22.77
N PRO A 52 -8.60 -11.50 -23.77
CA PRO A 52 -7.67 -11.69 -24.89
C PRO A 52 -7.49 -10.46 -25.79
N LYS A 53 -8.38 -9.46 -25.69
CA LYS A 53 -8.33 -8.22 -26.49
C LYS A 53 -7.41 -7.12 -25.95
N GLY A 54 -6.74 -7.34 -24.81
CA GLY A 54 -5.86 -6.35 -24.21
C GLY A 54 -6.66 -5.20 -23.60
N GLY A 55 -6.64 -5.12 -22.28
CA GLY A 55 -7.24 -4.04 -21.51
C GLY A 55 -6.37 -3.72 -20.31
N ARG A 56 -6.85 -2.86 -19.40
CA ARG A 56 -6.16 -2.58 -18.13
C ARG A 56 -5.82 -3.91 -17.45
N PRO A 57 -4.58 -4.15 -17.01
CA PRO A 57 -4.23 -5.36 -16.29
C PRO A 57 -5.18 -5.52 -15.10
N ALA A 58 -5.75 -6.72 -14.95
CA ALA A 58 -6.57 -7.04 -13.80
C ALA A 58 -5.72 -6.80 -12.54
N PHE A 59 -6.30 -6.11 -11.55
CA PHE A 59 -5.61 -5.98 -10.27
C PHE A 59 -5.42 -7.37 -9.65
N ALA A 60 -4.26 -7.60 -9.05
CA ALA A 60 -4.04 -8.80 -8.26
C ALA A 60 -5.15 -8.94 -7.21
N VAL A 61 -5.77 -10.12 -7.13
CA VAL A 61 -6.87 -10.44 -6.21
C VAL A 61 -6.52 -10.04 -4.77
N GLU A 62 -5.30 -10.35 -4.36
CA GLU A 62 -4.76 -10.01 -3.05
C GLU A 62 -4.77 -8.49 -2.75
N LYS A 63 -4.49 -7.64 -3.76
CA LYS A 63 -4.53 -6.18 -3.60
C LYS A 63 -5.96 -5.67 -3.47
N LEU A 64 -6.89 -6.22 -4.26
CA LEU A 64 -8.31 -5.88 -4.18
C LEU A 64 -8.87 -6.22 -2.80
N LEU A 65 -8.51 -7.39 -2.27
CA LEU A 65 -8.92 -7.82 -0.94
C LEU A 65 -8.37 -6.89 0.15
N ARG A 66 -7.08 -6.54 0.13
CA ARG A 66 -6.51 -5.58 1.08
C ARG A 66 -7.22 -4.23 1.07
N ILE A 67 -7.57 -3.73 -0.12
CA ILE A 67 -8.32 -2.47 -0.27
C ILE A 67 -9.73 -2.63 0.29
N HIS A 68 -10.42 -3.72 -0.05
CA HIS A 68 -11.77 -4.00 0.44
C HIS A 68 -11.81 -4.06 1.97
N PHE A 69 -10.92 -4.84 2.60
CA PHE A 69 -10.87 -4.93 4.05
C PHE A 69 -10.55 -3.60 4.74
N LEU A 70 -9.70 -2.77 4.11
CA LEU A 70 -9.43 -1.41 4.59
C LEU A 70 -10.63 -0.47 4.46
N GLN A 71 -11.45 -0.63 3.43
CA GLN A 71 -12.66 0.16 3.23
C GLN A 71 -13.78 -0.27 4.18
N GLN A 72 -13.93 -1.57 4.44
CA GLN A 72 -14.96 -2.11 5.35
C GLN A 72 -14.69 -1.82 6.83
N ASN A 73 -13.44 -1.55 7.22
CA ASN A 73 -13.06 -1.17 8.59
C ASN A 73 -12.99 0.35 8.85
N LEU A 74 -13.43 1.19 7.90
CA LEU A 74 -13.54 2.64 8.06
C LEU A 74 -14.99 3.05 8.28
#